data_AF-A0A8S1UR12-F1
#
_entry.id   AF-A0A8S1UR12-F1
#
_cell.length_a   1.000
_cell.length_b   1.000
_cell.length_c   1.000
_cell.angle_alpha   90.00
_cell.angle_beta   90.00
_cell.angle_gamma   90.00
#
_symmetry.space_group_name_H-M   'P 1'
#
loop_
_entity.id
_entity.type
_entity.pdbx_description
1 polymer ?
#
loop_
_entity_poly.entity_id
_entity_poly.type
_entity_poly.pdbx_seq_one_letter_code
_entity_poly.pdbx_strand_id
1 'polypeptide(L)'
;MQPQQQLAPAYEKCSRHPINDVVLFCIHDKCKEPLCKECCKLHIQWHNSQGTPANIDTVDSVREKLFSDVHNLKIRFEEEREILHHFSDGEHSQLIKSIHGKIEQVKKNLLKLVNDYCNQLEKEIQKRIQQHRAAHPGEKKELHHKLNTVITQLDSQEKALQSQKYIKACLVVISEEKNHDLEGLSLDIDNALKHYLDNMFDVCIHEDKLQKINDALNEYVEIHQANYAEELEYQTQQIRESKKTTGIQSQQYHQQFKPVNKKQEINPPISQTIPQKNLNYQSVYDTSHYQSNIHSSLQQSRLGPTSKNYETRLQQNNEKLKQFYG
;
A
#
# COMPACT_ATOMS: atom_id res chain seq x y z
N MET A 1 -39.49 43.38 21.29
CA MET A 1 -38.33 42.89 22.06
C MET A 1 -38.41 43.52 23.43
N GLN A 2 -38.71 42.73 24.47
CA GLN A 2 -38.73 43.24 25.85
C GLN A 2 -37.29 43.42 26.33
N PRO A 3 -36.94 44.55 26.97
CA PRO A 3 -35.62 44.71 27.58
C PRO A 3 -35.47 43.68 28.70
N GLN A 4 -34.49 42.78 28.57
CA GLN A 4 -34.05 41.90 29.65
C GLN A 4 -33.59 42.78 30.82
N GLN A 5 -34.34 42.78 31.92
CA GLN A 5 -33.85 43.31 33.19
C GLN A 5 -32.62 42.48 33.58
N GLN A 6 -31.43 43.08 33.44
CA GLN A 6 -30.22 42.52 34.01
C GLN A 6 -30.36 42.57 35.53
N LEU A 7 -30.61 41.41 36.13
CA LEU A 7 -30.50 41.21 37.57
C LEU A 7 -29.10 41.65 38.01
N ALA A 8 -29.02 42.50 39.02
CA ALA A 8 -27.74 42.91 39.60
C ALA A 8 -26.94 41.66 40.01
N PRO A 9 -25.62 41.61 39.77
CA PRO A 9 -24.82 40.45 40.11
C PRO A 9 -24.89 40.21 41.62
N ALA A 10 -25.38 39.03 42.01
CA ALA A 10 -25.39 38.59 43.39
C ALA A 10 -23.98 38.10 43.76
N TYR A 11 -23.26 38.87 44.58
CA TYR A 11 -21.95 38.48 45.09
C TYR A 11 -22.08 37.43 46.20
N GLU A 12 -21.10 36.54 46.29
CA GLU A 12 -21.02 35.54 47.35
C GLU A 12 -20.60 36.17 48.68
N LYS A 13 -21.19 35.71 49.79
CA LYS A 13 -20.84 36.18 51.13
C LYS A 13 -19.53 35.55 51.60
N CYS A 14 -18.69 36.35 52.23
CA CYS A 14 -17.43 35.86 52.79
C CYS A 14 -17.67 34.91 53.96
N SER A 15 -17.04 33.73 53.91
CA SER A 15 -17.13 32.71 54.97
C SER A 15 -16.63 33.19 56.34
N ARG A 16 -15.67 34.12 56.37
CA ARG A 16 -15.13 34.71 57.61
C ARG A 16 -15.84 35.99 58.05
N HIS A 17 -16.46 36.70 57.11
CA HIS A 17 -17.15 37.95 57.36
C HIS A 17 -18.53 37.91 56.66
N PRO A 18 -19.54 37.24 57.24
CA PRO A 18 -20.81 36.95 56.56
C PRO A 18 -21.61 38.17 56.09
N ILE A 19 -21.31 39.34 56.66
CA ILE A 19 -21.92 40.63 56.27
C ILE A 19 -21.33 41.15 54.95
N ASN A 20 -20.05 40.84 54.68
CA ASN A 20 -19.30 41.37 53.55
C ASN A 20 -19.35 40.46 52.33
N ASP A 21 -19.50 41.08 51.16
CA ASP A 21 -19.40 40.39 49.86
C ASP A 21 -17.93 40.17 49.46
N VAL A 22 -17.69 39.05 48.78
CA VAL A 22 -16.44 38.77 48.07
C VAL A 22 -16.43 39.61 46.79
N VAL A 23 -15.54 40.60 46.75
CA VAL A 23 -15.46 41.58 45.64
C VAL A 23 -14.05 41.73 45.08
N LEU A 24 -13.05 41.12 45.73
CA LEU A 24 -11.65 41.13 45.33
C LEU A 24 -11.14 39.70 45.16
N PHE A 25 -10.07 39.52 44.39
CA PHE A 25 -9.43 38.23 44.17
C PHE A 25 -7.92 38.43 44.08
N CYS A 26 -7.15 37.68 44.88
CA CYS A 26 -5.70 37.65 44.76
C CYS A 26 -5.31 36.75 43.59
N ILE A 27 -4.78 37.32 42.51
CA ILE A 27 -4.34 36.61 41.30
C ILE A 27 -2.87 36.21 41.34
N HIS A 28 -2.19 36.30 42.49
CA HIS A 28 -0.84 35.75 42.61
C HIS A 28 -0.87 34.23 42.40
N ASP A 29 -0.03 33.70 41.52
CA ASP A 29 0.01 32.29 41.08
C ASP A 29 -0.07 31.24 42.20
N LYS A 30 0.53 31.49 43.36
CA LYS A 30 0.57 30.56 44.50
C LYS A 30 -0.57 30.76 45.51
N CYS A 31 -1.39 31.79 45.35
CA CYS A 31 -2.42 32.18 46.30
C CYS A 31 -3.84 31.93 45.75
N LYS A 32 -4.22 32.63 44.66
CA LYS A 32 -5.53 32.47 43.99
C LYS A 32 -6.74 32.49 44.93
N GLU A 33 -6.78 33.42 45.90
CA GLU A 33 -7.79 33.46 46.94
C GLU A 33 -8.86 34.55 46.69
N PRO A 34 -10.16 34.23 46.83
CA PRO A 34 -11.24 35.22 46.83
C PRO A 34 -11.31 35.99 48.16
N LEU A 35 -11.46 37.31 48.10
CA LEU A 35 -11.34 38.20 49.24
C LEU A 35 -12.53 39.16 49.34
N CYS A 36 -13.08 39.31 50.54
CA CYS A 36 -13.86 40.49 50.89
C CYS A 36 -12.94 41.64 51.32
N LYS A 37 -13.51 42.84 51.52
CA LYS A 37 -12.73 44.04 51.89
C LYS A 37 -11.91 43.88 53.17
N GLU A 38 -12.44 43.17 54.17
CA GLU A 38 -11.73 42.93 55.42
C GLU A 38 -10.66 41.83 55.30
N CYS A 39 -10.97 40.73 54.59
CA CYS A 39 -9.98 39.69 54.31
C CYS A 39 -8.79 40.24 53.51
N CYS A 40 -9.03 41.16 52.56
CA CYS A 40 -7.99 41.77 51.74
C CYS A 40 -6.89 42.45 52.57
N LYS A 41 -7.26 43.20 53.62
CA LYS A 41 -6.28 43.90 54.47
C LYS A 41 -5.33 42.91 55.16
N LEU A 42 -5.90 41.87 55.76
CA LEU A 42 -5.14 40.81 56.42
C LEU A 42 -4.28 40.02 55.42
N HIS A 43 -4.83 39.79 54.22
CA HIS A 43 -4.18 39.04 53.16
C HIS A 43 -2.94 39.76 52.61
N ILE A 44 -3.00 41.08 52.43
CA ILE A 44 -1.84 41.91 52.04
C ILE A 44 -0.75 41.85 53.11
N GLN A 45 -1.12 41.95 54.39
CA GLN A 45 -0.16 41.82 55.50
C GLN A 45 0.52 40.45 55.50
N TRP A 46 -0.24 39.40 55.25
CA TRP A 46 0.30 38.05 55.14
C TRP A 46 1.30 37.94 53.97
N HIS A 47 0.96 38.39 52.77
CA HIS A 47 1.87 38.42 51.62
C HIS A 47 3.18 39.16 51.94
N ASN A 48 3.09 40.34 52.55
CA ASN A 48 4.24 41.13 52.98
C ASN A 48 5.10 40.39 54.01
N SER A 49 4.49 39.69 54.98
CA SER A 49 5.23 38.90 55.98
C SER A 49 5.98 37.71 55.37
N GLN A 50 5.47 37.18 54.25
CA GLN A 50 6.09 36.11 53.47
C GLN A 50 7.11 36.65 52.45
N GLY A 51 7.35 37.96 52.39
CA GLY A 51 8.25 38.58 51.41
C GLY A 51 7.74 38.47 49.97
N THR A 52 6.43 38.31 49.75
CA THR A 52 5.82 38.19 48.43
C THR A 52 4.86 39.36 48.18
N PRO A 53 4.80 39.94 46.97
CA PRO A 53 3.83 40.98 46.67
C PRO A 53 2.42 40.38 46.52
N ALA A 54 1.43 41.01 47.14
CA ALA A 54 0.03 40.72 46.83
C ALA A 54 -0.31 41.27 45.44
N ASN A 55 -0.99 40.47 44.62
CA ASN A 55 -1.52 40.89 43.33
C ASN A 55 -3.04 40.72 43.37
N ILE A 56 -3.77 41.80 43.64
CA ILE A 56 -5.21 41.75 43.93
C ILE A 56 -5.94 42.62 42.91
N ASP A 57 -7.01 42.06 42.35
CA ASP A 57 -7.89 42.77 41.43
C ASP A 57 -9.36 42.55 41.84
N THR A 58 -10.30 43.25 41.21
CA THR A 58 -11.73 43.02 41.43
C THR A 58 -12.18 41.72 40.81
N VAL A 59 -13.20 41.07 41.40
CA VAL A 59 -13.77 39.84 40.85
C VAL A 59 -14.26 40.04 39.41
N ASP A 60 -14.81 41.22 39.10
CA ASP A 60 -15.27 41.55 37.74
C ASP A 60 -14.11 41.61 36.74
N SER A 61 -13.00 42.28 37.09
CA SER A 61 -11.81 42.35 36.23
C SER A 61 -11.21 40.96 35.98
N VAL A 62 -11.09 40.15 37.05
CA VAL A 62 -10.59 38.77 36.94
C VAL A 62 -11.54 37.92 36.10
N ARG A 63 -12.85 38.08 36.25
CA ARG A 63 -13.86 37.38 35.45
C ARG A 63 -13.77 37.75 33.97
N GLU A 64 -13.65 39.04 33.64
CA GLU A 64 -13.49 39.48 32.25
C GLU A 64 -12.21 38.91 31.62
N LYS A 65 -11.10 38.92 32.36
CA LYS A 65 -9.84 38.33 31.92
C LYS A 65 -9.98 36.83 31.66
N LEU A 66 -10.51 36.07 32.62
CA LEU A 66 -10.71 34.63 32.50
C LEU A 66 -11.69 34.30 31.36
N PHE A 67 -12.74 35.10 31.18
CA PHE A 67 -13.66 34.95 30.08
C PHE A 67 -12.95 35.14 28.73
N SER A 68 -12.11 36.17 28.60
CA SER A 68 -11.30 36.39 27.41
C SER A 68 -10.35 35.21 27.14
N ASP A 69 -9.66 34.71 28.16
CA ASP A 69 -8.74 33.57 28.03
C ASP A 69 -9.47 32.30 27.55
N VAL A 70 -10.60 31.96 28.19
CA VAL A 70 -11.43 30.80 27.81
C VAL A 70 -12.01 30.98 26.40
N HIS A 71 -12.45 32.18 26.06
CA HIS A 71 -12.98 32.49 24.73
C HIS A 71 -11.91 32.32 23.64
N ASN A 72 -10.70 32.84 23.87
CA ASN A 72 -9.57 32.69 22.95
C ASN A 72 -9.17 31.22 22.78
N LEU A 73 -9.18 30.45 23.87
CA LEU A 73 -8.89 29.02 23.82
C LEU A 73 -9.95 28.26 23.02
N LYS A 74 -11.24 28.59 23.21
CA LYS A 74 -12.34 28.03 22.43
C LYS A 74 -12.16 28.29 20.93
N ILE A 75 -11.82 29.53 20.55
CA ILE A 75 -11.57 29.88 19.14
C ILE A 75 -10.44 29.02 18.56
N ARG A 76 -9.33 28.85 19.29
CA ARG A 76 -8.21 27.98 18.84
C ARG A 76 -8.63 26.53 18.62
N PHE A 77 -9.40 25.95 19.55
CA PHE A 77 -9.88 24.58 19.38
C PHE A 77 -10.89 24.46 18.23
N GLU A 78 -11.68 25.49 17.95
CA GLU A 78 -12.55 25.52 16.77
C GLU A 78 -11.75 25.59 15.46
N GLU A 79 -10.62 26.30 15.43
CA GLU A 79 -9.66 26.27 14.31
C GLU A 79 -9.02 24.90 14.12
N GLU A 80 -8.52 24.28 15.19
CA GLU A 80 -7.93 22.94 15.13
C GLU A 80 -8.94 21.89 14.66
N ARG A 81 -10.19 21.98 15.12
CA ARG A 81 -11.27 21.10 14.66
C ARG A 81 -11.56 21.27 13.18
N GLU A 82 -11.52 22.50 12.67
CA GLU A 82 -11.75 22.79 11.25
C GLU A 82 -10.63 22.25 10.37
N ILE A 83 -9.37 22.38 10.81
CA ILE A 83 -8.21 21.75 10.17
C ILE A 83 -8.40 20.23 10.13
N LEU A 84 -8.75 19.61 11.26
CA LEU A 84 -8.94 18.16 11.33
C LEU A 84 -10.05 17.66 10.40
N HIS A 85 -11.17 18.39 10.31
CA HIS A 85 -12.28 18.05 9.43
C HIS A 85 -11.89 18.09 7.94
N HIS A 86 -10.93 18.94 7.55
CA HIS A 86 -10.41 18.97 6.19
C HIS A 86 -9.72 17.63 5.82
N PHE A 87 -8.94 17.08 6.75
CA PHE A 87 -8.24 15.81 6.54
C PHE A 87 -9.16 14.59 6.70
N SER A 88 -10.23 14.65 7.50
CA SER A 88 -11.06 13.46 7.78
C SER A 88 -12.03 13.06 6.65
N ASP A 89 -12.61 14.03 5.92
CA ASP A 89 -13.87 13.75 5.21
C ASP A 89 -13.79 13.71 3.67
N GLY A 90 -12.85 14.42 3.05
CA GLY A 90 -12.84 14.59 1.58
C GLY A 90 -11.70 13.87 0.85
N GLU A 91 -10.48 14.08 1.32
CA GLU A 91 -9.28 13.78 0.53
C GLU A 91 -8.80 12.34 0.71
N HIS A 92 -8.95 11.77 1.91
CA HIS A 92 -8.65 10.36 2.14
C HIS A 92 -9.52 9.43 1.28
N SER A 93 -10.80 9.76 1.07
CA SER A 93 -11.69 8.93 0.23
C SER A 93 -11.27 8.92 -1.24
N GLN A 94 -10.88 10.06 -1.80
CA GLN A 94 -10.43 10.15 -3.20
C GLN A 94 -9.03 9.56 -3.40
N LEU A 95 -8.11 9.80 -2.45
CA LEU A 95 -6.78 9.21 -2.46
C LEU A 95 -6.86 7.68 -2.36
N ILE A 96 -7.66 7.14 -1.44
CA ILE A 96 -7.87 5.69 -1.29
C ILE A 96 -8.45 5.10 -2.57
N LYS A 97 -9.44 5.77 -3.19
CA LYS A 97 -9.98 5.36 -4.50
C LYS A 97 -8.92 5.39 -5.60
N SER A 98 -8.05 6.41 -5.63
CA SER A 98 -6.95 6.52 -6.58
C SER A 98 -5.92 5.40 -6.39
N ILE A 99 -5.54 5.09 -5.15
CA ILE A 99 -4.65 3.98 -4.80
C ILE A 99 -5.26 2.65 -5.26
N HIS A 100 -6.53 2.39 -4.95
CA HIS A 100 -7.23 1.21 -5.43
C HIS A 100 -7.28 1.15 -6.96
N GLY A 101 -7.51 2.27 -7.63
CA GLY A 101 -7.48 2.39 -9.08
C GLY A 101 -6.12 2.00 -9.68
N LYS A 102 -5.02 2.48 -9.09
CA LYS A 102 -3.65 2.12 -9.50
C LYS A 102 -3.38 0.62 -9.32
N ILE A 103 -3.80 0.04 -8.19
CA ILE A 103 -3.65 -1.40 -7.94
C ILE A 103 -4.44 -2.22 -8.97
N GLU A 104 -5.69 -1.86 -9.24
CA GLU A 104 -6.51 -2.53 -10.25
C GLU A 104 -5.92 -2.41 -11.66
N GLN A 105 -5.31 -1.26 -11.99
CA GLN A 105 -4.62 -1.08 -13.26
C GLN A 105 -3.36 -1.96 -13.37
N VAL A 106 -2.56 -2.03 -12.30
CA VAL A 106 -1.40 -2.94 -12.24
C VAL A 106 -1.84 -4.39 -12.45
N LYS A 107 -2.88 -4.84 -11.75
CA LYS A 107 -3.44 -6.18 -11.91
C LYS A 107 -3.87 -6.47 -13.34
N LYS A 108 -4.60 -5.54 -13.98
CA LYS A 108 -5.02 -5.68 -15.39
C LYS A 108 -3.82 -5.78 -16.33
N ASN A 109 -2.80 -4.95 -16.12
CA ASN A 109 -1.60 -4.94 -16.95
C ASN A 109 -0.81 -6.24 -16.82
N LEU A 110 -0.64 -6.75 -15.59
CA LEU A 110 0.05 -8.02 -15.34
C LEU A 110 -0.70 -9.19 -15.98
N LEU A 111 -2.02 -9.27 -15.80
CA LEU A 111 -2.84 -10.30 -16.45
C LEU A 111 -2.73 -10.23 -17.98
N LYS A 112 -2.73 -9.02 -18.55
CA LYS A 112 -2.54 -8.82 -19.98
C LYS A 112 -1.17 -9.32 -20.44
N LEU A 113 -0.09 -8.96 -19.75
CA LEU A 113 1.27 -9.39 -20.08
C LEU A 113 1.42 -10.92 -20.03
N VAL A 114 0.87 -11.57 -18.99
CA VAL A 114 0.87 -13.04 -18.87
C VAL A 114 0.12 -13.66 -20.04
N ASN A 115 -1.08 -13.17 -20.34
CA ASN A 115 -1.88 -13.69 -21.46
C ASN A 115 -1.18 -13.47 -22.82
N ASP A 116 -0.59 -12.30 -23.05
CA ASP A 116 0.13 -11.98 -24.28
C ASP A 116 1.34 -12.92 -24.46
N TYR A 117 2.08 -13.21 -23.39
CA TYR A 117 3.18 -14.16 -23.41
C TYR A 117 2.70 -15.60 -23.69
N CYS A 118 1.65 -16.08 -23.01
CA CYS A 118 1.08 -17.40 -23.27
C CYS A 118 0.60 -17.53 -24.73
N ASN A 119 -0.08 -16.51 -25.26
CA ASN A 119 -0.52 -16.48 -26.66
C ASN A 119 0.66 -16.52 -27.63
N GLN A 120 1.78 -15.85 -27.31
CA GLN A 120 3.00 -15.93 -28.13
C GLN A 120 3.62 -17.33 -28.09
N LEU A 121 3.68 -17.95 -26.91
CA LEU A 121 4.17 -19.30 -26.74
C LEU A 121 3.31 -20.32 -27.52
N GLU A 122 1.99 -20.19 -27.45
CA GLU A 122 1.06 -21.02 -28.23
C GLU A 122 1.27 -20.85 -29.74
N LYS A 123 1.46 -19.62 -30.22
CA LYS A 123 1.77 -19.36 -31.64
C LYS A 123 3.09 -20.00 -32.07
N GLU A 124 4.12 -19.92 -31.23
CA GLU A 124 5.41 -20.54 -31.52
C GLU A 124 5.31 -22.07 -31.52
N ILE A 125 4.56 -22.65 -30.57
CA ILE A 125 4.25 -24.09 -30.57
C ILE A 125 3.50 -24.48 -31.84
N GLN A 126 2.45 -23.75 -32.22
CA GLN A 126 1.69 -24.01 -33.45
C GLN A 126 2.58 -23.93 -34.69
N LYS A 127 3.48 -22.94 -34.76
CA LYS A 127 4.45 -22.80 -35.84
C LYS A 127 5.40 -24.01 -35.89
N ARG A 128 5.90 -24.48 -34.75
CA ARG A 128 6.73 -25.71 -34.69
C ARG A 128 5.96 -26.96 -35.10
N ILE A 129 4.70 -27.11 -34.68
CA ILE A 129 3.82 -28.20 -35.14
C ILE A 129 3.65 -28.14 -36.66
N GLN A 130 3.41 -26.95 -37.22
CA GLN A 130 3.26 -26.76 -38.66
C GLN A 130 4.56 -27.06 -39.41
N GLN A 131 5.70 -26.60 -38.91
CA GLN A 131 7.02 -26.91 -39.48
C GLN A 131 7.29 -28.41 -39.45
N HIS A 132 7.02 -29.09 -38.33
CA HIS A 132 7.13 -30.54 -38.23
C HIS A 132 6.21 -31.26 -39.22
N ARG A 133 4.96 -30.79 -39.40
CA ARG A 133 4.04 -31.38 -40.39
C ARG A 133 4.50 -31.13 -41.83
N ALA A 134 5.07 -29.96 -42.11
CA ALA A 134 5.49 -29.53 -43.43
C ALA A 134 6.85 -30.11 -43.86
N ALA A 135 7.73 -30.41 -42.90
CA ALA A 135 9.00 -31.07 -43.16
C ALA A 135 8.81 -32.56 -43.51
N HIS A 136 7.70 -33.17 -43.07
CA HIS A 136 7.46 -34.61 -43.20
C HIS A 136 6.11 -34.91 -43.91
N PRO A 137 5.82 -34.32 -45.08
CA PRO A 137 4.54 -34.51 -45.75
C PRO A 137 4.47 -35.91 -46.37
N GLY A 138 3.64 -36.77 -45.80
CA GLY A 138 3.37 -38.10 -46.37
C GLY A 138 4.38 -39.20 -45.99
N GLU A 139 5.48 -38.87 -45.31
CA GLU A 139 6.49 -39.82 -44.86
C GLU A 139 5.87 -40.92 -43.98
N LYS A 140 4.94 -40.56 -43.08
CA LYS A 140 4.15 -41.54 -42.31
C LYS A 140 3.32 -42.48 -43.20
N LYS A 141 2.70 -41.97 -44.27
CA LYS A 141 1.88 -42.79 -45.18
C LYS A 141 2.77 -43.71 -46.02
N GLU A 142 3.91 -43.21 -46.47
CA GLU A 142 4.90 -43.98 -47.22
C GLU A 142 5.49 -45.09 -46.34
N LEU A 143 5.87 -44.78 -45.10
CA LEU A 143 6.38 -45.76 -44.13
C LEU A 143 5.34 -46.85 -43.85
N HIS A 144 4.08 -46.47 -43.63
CA HIS A 144 2.98 -47.42 -43.48
C HIS A 144 2.79 -48.29 -44.73
N HIS A 145 2.94 -47.72 -45.93
CA HIS A 145 2.83 -48.47 -47.17
C HIS A 145 3.98 -49.47 -47.36
N LYS A 146 5.22 -49.07 -47.04
CA LYS A 146 6.41 -49.94 -47.06
C LYS A 146 6.25 -51.09 -46.07
N LEU A 147 5.88 -50.79 -44.81
CA LEU A 147 5.60 -51.81 -43.78
C LEU A 147 4.51 -52.79 -44.21
N ASN A 148 3.38 -52.29 -44.72
CA ASN A 148 2.28 -53.16 -45.17
C ASN A 148 2.68 -54.05 -46.35
N THR A 149 3.53 -53.56 -47.26
CA THR A 149 4.06 -54.36 -48.37
C THR A 149 4.91 -55.52 -47.84
N VAL A 150 5.81 -55.26 -46.88
CA VAL A 150 6.62 -56.32 -46.24
C VAL A 150 5.74 -57.33 -45.51
N ILE A 151 4.81 -56.86 -44.69
CA ILE A 151 3.88 -57.74 -43.96
C ILE A 151 3.11 -58.63 -44.94
N THR A 152 2.60 -58.06 -46.04
CA THR A 152 1.85 -58.83 -47.06
C THR A 152 2.74 -59.86 -47.75
N GLN A 153 3.99 -59.52 -48.04
CA GLN A 153 4.96 -60.46 -48.62
C GLN A 153 5.26 -61.61 -47.66
N LEU A 154 5.54 -61.32 -46.39
CA LEU A 154 5.79 -62.31 -45.35
C LEU A 154 4.57 -63.22 -45.11
N ASP A 155 3.37 -62.65 -45.02
CA ASP A 155 2.11 -63.41 -44.89
C ASP A 155 1.90 -64.36 -46.08
N SER A 156 2.27 -63.93 -47.28
CA SER A 156 2.14 -64.75 -48.50
C SER A 156 3.13 -65.92 -48.50
N GLN A 157 4.37 -65.68 -48.06
CA GLN A 157 5.40 -66.72 -47.90
C GLN A 157 5.00 -67.71 -46.81
N GLU A 158 4.51 -67.22 -45.66
CA GLU A 158 4.03 -68.05 -44.56
C GLU A 158 2.89 -68.98 -45.02
N LYS A 159 1.87 -68.43 -45.70
CA LYS A 159 0.78 -69.24 -46.26
C LYS A 159 1.26 -70.26 -47.30
N ALA A 160 2.24 -69.89 -48.12
CA ALA A 160 2.80 -70.80 -49.11
C ALA A 160 3.56 -71.96 -48.45
N LEU A 161 4.28 -71.71 -47.35
CA LEU A 161 4.95 -72.72 -46.54
C LEU A 161 3.97 -73.63 -45.79
N GLN A 162 2.82 -73.12 -45.38
CA GLN A 162 1.74 -73.91 -44.76
C GLN A 162 0.93 -74.74 -45.78
N SER A 163 1.12 -74.54 -47.08
CA SER A 163 0.35 -75.23 -48.12
C SER A 163 0.80 -76.68 -48.34
N GLN A 164 -0.07 -77.52 -48.92
CA GLN A 164 0.30 -78.89 -49.31
C GLN A 164 1.46 -78.97 -50.33
N LYS A 165 1.80 -77.86 -51.01
CA LYS A 165 2.91 -77.77 -51.98
C LYS A 165 4.12 -77.01 -51.42
N TYR A 166 4.38 -77.16 -50.12
CA TYR A 166 5.40 -76.41 -49.36
C TYR A 166 6.83 -76.51 -49.92
N ILE A 167 7.24 -77.62 -50.57
CA ILE A 167 8.62 -77.78 -51.09
C ILE A 167 9.01 -76.63 -52.04
N LYS A 168 8.09 -76.19 -52.91
CA LYS A 168 8.35 -75.07 -53.81
C LYS A 168 8.45 -73.75 -53.05
N ALA A 169 7.67 -73.58 -51.98
CA ALA A 169 7.74 -72.40 -51.12
C ALA A 169 9.05 -72.35 -50.32
N CYS A 170 9.53 -73.49 -49.80
CA CYS A 170 10.84 -73.58 -49.14
C CYS A 170 11.97 -73.15 -50.07
N LEU A 171 11.94 -73.59 -51.33
CA LEU A 171 12.95 -73.18 -52.33
C LEU A 171 12.90 -71.68 -52.63
N VAL A 172 11.70 -71.08 -52.69
CA VAL A 172 11.53 -69.62 -52.87
C VAL A 172 12.08 -68.86 -51.67
N VAL A 173 11.71 -69.22 -50.44
CA VAL A 173 12.18 -68.53 -49.23
C VAL A 173 13.70 -68.63 -49.07
N ILE A 174 14.30 -69.82 -49.28
CA ILE A 174 15.76 -70.02 -49.20
C ILE A 174 16.51 -69.29 -50.34
N SER A 175 15.87 -69.08 -51.49
CA SER A 175 16.49 -68.33 -52.60
C SER A 175 16.29 -66.82 -52.48
N GLU A 176 15.19 -66.36 -51.88
CA GLU A 176 14.91 -64.96 -51.57
C GLU A 176 15.68 -64.45 -50.35
N GLU A 177 16.16 -65.33 -49.47
CA GLU A 177 17.10 -64.99 -48.37
C GLU A 177 18.41 -64.35 -48.89
N LYS A 178 18.67 -64.42 -50.19
CA LYS A 178 19.77 -63.72 -50.88
C LYS A 178 19.45 -62.31 -51.37
N ASN A 179 18.20 -61.84 -51.22
CA ASN A 179 17.81 -60.50 -51.64
C ASN A 179 17.95 -59.51 -50.49
N HIS A 180 18.95 -58.62 -50.61
CA HIS A 180 19.24 -57.46 -49.77
C HIS A 180 18.08 -56.46 -49.56
N ASP A 181 16.90 -56.72 -50.11
CA ASP A 181 15.75 -55.80 -50.11
C ASP A 181 15.08 -55.68 -48.74
N LEU A 182 15.03 -56.74 -47.92
CA LEU A 182 14.41 -56.69 -46.59
C LEU A 182 15.30 -55.95 -45.56
N GLU A 183 16.61 -56.20 -45.58
CA GLU A 183 17.57 -55.45 -44.77
C GLU A 183 17.61 -53.97 -45.17
N GLY A 184 17.59 -53.68 -46.48
CA GLY A 184 17.47 -52.32 -47.00
C GLY A 184 16.19 -51.62 -46.53
N LEU A 185 15.05 -52.31 -46.58
CA LEU A 185 13.79 -51.74 -46.09
C LEU A 185 13.78 -51.52 -44.58
N SER A 186 14.38 -52.42 -43.80
CA SER A 186 14.50 -52.26 -42.35
C SER A 186 15.34 -51.03 -42.01
N LEU A 187 16.47 -50.84 -42.70
CA LEU A 187 17.33 -49.67 -42.51
C LEU A 187 16.61 -48.37 -42.89
N ASP A 188 15.84 -48.37 -43.97
CA ASP A 188 15.01 -47.24 -44.38
C ASP A 188 13.94 -46.90 -43.34
N ILE A 189 13.33 -47.92 -42.74
CA ILE A 189 12.33 -47.76 -41.68
C ILE A 189 12.97 -47.17 -40.42
N ASP A 190 14.12 -47.68 -40.01
CA ASP A 190 14.84 -47.21 -38.83
C ASP A 190 15.33 -45.77 -39.00
N ASN A 191 15.84 -45.42 -40.18
CA ASN A 191 16.26 -44.06 -40.50
C ASN A 191 15.07 -43.09 -40.47
N ALA A 192 13.93 -43.48 -41.04
CA ALA A 192 12.72 -42.67 -41.02
C ALA A 192 12.14 -42.51 -39.61
N LEU A 193 12.14 -43.57 -38.80
CA LEU A 193 11.70 -43.52 -37.39
C LEU A 193 12.63 -42.64 -36.55
N LYS A 194 13.94 -42.80 -36.70
CA LYS A 194 14.93 -41.97 -36.01
C LYS A 194 14.75 -40.49 -36.38
N HIS A 195 14.63 -40.19 -37.66
CA HIS A 195 14.39 -38.84 -38.12
C HIS A 195 13.05 -38.26 -37.62
N TYR A 196 12.01 -39.08 -37.49
CA TYR A 196 10.73 -38.66 -36.91
C TYR A 196 10.84 -38.36 -35.40
N LEU A 197 11.54 -39.21 -34.67
CA LEU A 197 11.71 -39.08 -33.21
C LEU A 197 12.66 -37.93 -32.83
N ASP A 198 13.73 -37.73 -33.58
CA ASP A 198 14.71 -36.64 -33.34
C ASP A 198 14.09 -35.24 -33.50
N ASN A 199 12.98 -35.13 -34.21
CA ASN A 199 12.25 -33.87 -34.42
C ASN A 199 11.07 -33.68 -33.44
N MET A 200 10.81 -34.63 -32.53
CA MET A 200 9.82 -34.45 -31.49
C MET A 200 10.29 -33.42 -30.47
N PHE A 201 9.40 -32.54 -30.05
CA PHE A 201 9.69 -31.54 -29.02
C PHE A 201 8.66 -31.62 -27.90
N ASP A 202 9.10 -31.23 -26.71
CA ASP A 202 8.29 -31.15 -25.51
C ASP A 202 8.39 -29.74 -24.90
N VAL A 203 7.41 -29.38 -24.07
CA VAL A 203 7.39 -28.14 -23.32
C VAL A 203 7.74 -28.45 -21.87
N CYS A 204 8.94 -28.07 -21.45
CA CYS A 204 9.36 -28.20 -20.05
C CYS A 204 8.94 -26.96 -19.24
N ILE A 205 8.25 -27.19 -18.12
CA ILE A 205 7.85 -26.13 -17.19
C ILE A 205 8.80 -26.14 -16.00
N HIS A 206 9.49 -25.02 -15.78
CA HIS A 206 10.45 -24.83 -14.70
C HIS A 206 9.78 -24.12 -13.51
N GLU A 207 9.23 -24.90 -12.58
CA GLU A 207 8.52 -24.39 -11.39
C GLU A 207 9.41 -23.52 -10.46
N ASP A 208 10.72 -23.76 -10.43
CA ASP A 208 11.68 -22.96 -9.65
C ASP A 208 11.76 -21.50 -10.13
N LYS A 209 11.43 -21.25 -11.41
CA LYS A 209 11.41 -19.91 -11.99
C LYS A 209 10.18 -19.12 -11.57
N LEU A 210 9.10 -19.78 -11.15
CA LEU A 210 7.87 -19.13 -10.70
C LEU A 210 8.11 -18.25 -9.47
N GLN A 211 8.98 -18.70 -8.56
CA GLN A 211 9.36 -17.91 -7.39
C GLN A 211 10.06 -16.60 -7.77
N LYS A 212 10.92 -16.62 -8.80
CA LYS A 212 11.61 -15.40 -9.27
C LYS A 212 10.64 -14.38 -9.86
N ILE A 213 9.56 -14.83 -10.48
CA ILE A 213 8.49 -13.95 -10.95
C ILE A 213 7.81 -13.27 -9.77
N ASN A 214 7.53 -14.02 -8.71
CA ASN A 214 6.95 -13.46 -7.50
C ASN A 214 7.87 -12.43 -6.83
N ASP A 215 9.17 -12.70 -6.77
CA ASP A 215 10.15 -11.76 -6.21
C ASP A 215 10.21 -10.47 -7.05
N ALA A 216 10.24 -10.58 -8.39
CA ALA A 216 10.21 -9.43 -9.29
C ALA A 216 8.90 -8.62 -9.21
N LEU A 217 7.77 -9.26 -8.88
CA LEU A 217 6.51 -8.57 -8.66
C LEU A 217 6.53 -7.70 -7.39
N ASN A 218 7.24 -8.14 -6.35
CA ASN A 218 7.40 -7.36 -5.12
C ASN A 218 8.28 -6.12 -5.34
N GLU A 219 9.26 -6.18 -6.26
CA GLU A 219 10.06 -5.02 -6.67
C GLU A 219 9.28 -4.03 -7.57
N TYR A 220 8.22 -4.50 -8.23
CA TYR A 220 7.45 -3.69 -9.18
C TYR A 220 6.45 -2.72 -8.50
N VAL A 221 5.95 -3.05 -7.30
CA VAL A 221 4.98 -2.23 -6.57
C VAL A 221 5.42 -2.02 -5.13
N GLU A 222 5.68 -0.77 -4.77
CA GLU A 222 6.02 -0.38 -3.40
C GLU A 222 4.93 0.49 -2.78
N ILE A 223 4.75 0.34 -1.46
CA ILE A 223 3.86 1.17 -0.66
C ILE A 223 4.73 2.16 0.12
N HIS A 224 4.60 3.44 -0.18
CA HIS A 224 5.25 4.52 0.57
C HIS A 224 4.26 5.23 1.48
N GLN A 225 4.75 5.69 2.63
CA GLN A 225 4.02 6.61 3.49
C GLN A 225 4.05 8.01 2.85
N ALA A 226 2.89 8.59 2.62
CA ALA A 226 2.79 9.97 2.16
C ALA A 226 3.08 10.94 3.32
N ASN A 227 3.87 11.98 3.05
CA ASN A 227 4.16 13.06 3.98
C ASN A 227 3.24 14.25 3.70
N TYR A 228 2.36 14.57 4.65
CA TYR A 228 1.40 15.67 4.56
C TYR A 228 1.79 16.90 5.39
N ALA A 229 3.05 16.99 5.84
CA ALA A 229 3.49 18.10 6.69
C ALA A 229 3.33 19.47 6.01
N GLU A 230 3.70 19.59 4.73
CA GLU A 230 3.60 20.84 3.97
C GLU A 230 2.12 21.24 3.73
N GLU A 231 1.26 20.27 3.47
CA GLU A 231 -0.17 20.51 3.24
C GLU A 231 -0.90 20.90 4.54
N LEU A 232 -0.52 20.29 5.66
CA LEU A 232 -0.97 20.70 6.99
C LEU A 232 -0.57 22.16 7.30
N GLU A 233 0.67 22.55 7.00
CA GLU A 233 1.14 23.91 7.20
C GLU A 233 0.35 24.91 6.36
N TYR A 234 0.16 24.62 5.07
CA TYR A 234 -0.61 25.45 4.15
C TYR A 234 -2.07 25.64 4.59
N GLN A 235 -2.78 24.56 4.97
CA GLN A 235 -4.17 24.64 5.43
C GLN A 235 -4.31 25.38 6.76
N THR A 236 -3.36 25.15 7.68
CA THR A 236 -3.29 25.88 8.94
C THR A 236 -3.15 27.38 8.71
N GLN A 237 -2.33 27.78 7.73
CA GLN A 237 -2.14 29.18 7.39
C GLN A 237 -3.41 29.80 6.79
N GLN A 238 -4.05 29.15 5.81
CA GLN A 238 -5.28 29.65 5.19
C GLN A 238 -6.43 29.86 6.19
N ILE A 239 -6.68 28.91 7.09
CA ILE A 239 -7.77 29.00 8.08
C ILE A 239 -7.51 30.14 9.07
N ARG A 240 -6.26 30.33 9.48
CA ARG A 240 -5.88 31.42 10.39
C ARG A 240 -5.96 32.79 9.71
N GLU A 241 -5.61 32.88 8.43
CA GLU A 241 -5.69 34.13 7.65
C GLU A 241 -7.13 34.51 7.31
N SER A 242 -7.98 33.54 6.99
CA SER A 242 -9.40 33.79 6.69
C SER A 242 -10.14 34.36 7.91
N LYS A 243 -9.91 33.81 9.11
CA LYS A 243 -10.53 34.28 10.37
C LYS A 243 -10.02 35.64 10.84
N LYS A 244 -8.74 35.98 10.58
CA LYS A 244 -8.24 37.35 10.80
C LYS A 244 -8.98 38.37 9.95
N THR A 245 -9.37 37.99 8.74
CA THR A 245 -10.06 38.88 7.80
C THR A 245 -11.53 39.11 8.20
N THR A 246 -12.21 38.08 8.75
CA THR A 246 -13.59 38.21 9.26
C THR A 246 -13.66 38.83 10.67
N GLY A 247 -12.65 38.66 11.52
CA GLY A 247 -12.60 39.24 12.87
C GLY A 247 -12.43 40.77 12.91
N ILE A 248 -11.93 41.40 11.84
CA ILE A 248 -11.79 42.86 11.75
C ILE A 248 -13.16 43.56 11.54
N GLN A 249 -14.14 42.88 10.93
CA GLN A 249 -15.48 43.45 10.72
C GLN A 249 -16.35 43.48 11.99
N SER A 250 -16.10 42.63 12.97
CA SER A 250 -16.90 42.58 14.21
C SER A 250 -16.45 43.59 15.28
N GLN A 251 -15.24 44.16 15.19
CA GLN A 251 -14.79 45.20 16.13
C GLN A 251 -15.19 46.64 15.73
N GLN A 252 -15.63 46.90 14.50
CA GLN A 252 -16.07 48.25 14.10
C GLN A 252 -17.48 48.63 14.61
N TYR A 253 -18.29 47.69 15.09
CA TYR A 253 -19.64 47.96 15.57
C TYR A 253 -19.75 48.34 17.06
N HIS A 254 -18.64 48.47 17.80
CA HIS A 254 -18.66 48.85 19.23
C HIS A 254 -17.93 50.16 19.59
N GLN A 255 -17.49 50.97 18.62
CA GLN A 255 -16.87 52.27 18.89
C GLN A 255 -17.72 53.51 18.53
N GLN A 256 -19.03 53.37 18.34
CA GLN A 256 -19.93 54.53 18.21
C GLN A 256 -20.69 54.82 19.51
N PHE A 257 -20.01 55.22 20.59
CA PHE A 257 -20.56 56.13 21.61
C PHE A 257 -19.41 56.66 22.49
N LYS A 258 -18.62 57.60 21.97
CA LYS A 258 -17.86 58.54 22.82
C LYS A 258 -18.07 59.96 22.27
N PRO A 259 -18.63 60.90 23.06
CA PRO A 259 -18.74 62.29 22.65
C PRO A 259 -17.35 62.93 22.55
N VAL A 260 -17.16 63.59 21.42
CA VAL A 260 -15.97 64.33 21.01
C VAL A 260 -15.78 65.55 21.93
N ASN A 261 -14.59 65.72 22.50
CA ASN A 261 -14.10 67.02 22.92
C ASN A 261 -12.69 67.23 22.34
N LYS A 262 -12.60 68.12 21.36
CA LYS A 262 -11.37 68.47 20.64
C LYS A 262 -10.56 69.46 21.49
N LYS A 263 -9.28 69.16 21.73
CA LYS A 263 -8.20 70.16 21.73
C LYS A 263 -6.97 69.57 21.02
N GLN A 264 -6.47 70.34 20.07
CA GLN A 264 -5.30 70.10 19.23
C GLN A 264 -4.01 70.53 19.95
N GLU A 265 -2.92 69.81 19.71
CA GLU A 265 -1.53 70.33 19.58
C GLU A 265 -0.65 69.16 19.03
N ILE A 266 -0.25 69.18 17.74
CA ILE A 266 1.03 69.64 17.15
C ILE A 266 2.27 68.77 17.53
N ASN A 267 2.59 67.78 16.66
CA ASN A 267 3.89 67.39 16.02
C ASN A 267 5.22 67.17 16.83
N PRO A 268 6.27 66.50 16.28
CA PRO A 268 6.41 65.15 15.67
C PRO A 268 7.67 64.39 16.25
N PRO A 269 8.52 63.64 15.49
CA PRO A 269 8.54 62.18 15.38
C PRO A 269 9.84 61.52 15.91
N ILE A 270 9.82 60.24 16.36
CA ILE A 270 11.05 59.45 16.53
C ILE A 270 10.85 57.97 16.12
N SER A 271 11.63 57.61 15.11
CA SER A 271 12.28 56.38 14.68
C SER A 271 12.30 55.10 15.56
N GLN A 272 12.39 53.97 14.83
CA GLN A 272 13.03 52.67 15.21
C GLN A 272 12.26 51.81 16.23
N THR A 273 12.16 50.48 16.16
CA THR A 273 12.93 49.44 15.49
C THR A 273 12.10 48.16 15.54
N ILE A 274 12.22 47.30 14.52
CA ILE A 274 11.70 45.93 14.51
C ILE A 274 12.59 45.06 15.41
N PRO A 275 12.04 44.27 16.35
CA PRO A 275 12.73 43.09 16.86
C PRO A 275 12.10 41.85 16.24
N GLN A 276 12.85 41.21 15.35
CA GLN A 276 12.68 39.79 15.07
C GLN A 276 12.83 39.01 16.38
N LYS A 277 11.81 38.25 16.78
CA LYS A 277 11.95 37.24 17.81
C LYS A 277 11.57 35.89 17.22
N ASN A 278 12.61 35.04 17.12
CA ASN A 278 12.53 33.62 16.89
C ASN A 278 11.40 32.99 17.73
N LEU A 279 10.34 32.54 17.05
CA LEU A 279 9.37 31.62 17.63
C LEU A 279 9.91 30.20 17.40
N ASN A 280 10.66 29.72 18.38
CA ASN A 280 11.00 28.31 18.51
C ASN A 280 9.73 27.58 18.98
N TYR A 281 8.99 26.96 18.07
CA TYR A 281 7.89 26.07 18.42
C TYR A 281 8.47 24.68 18.72
N GLN A 282 8.71 24.39 20.00
CA GLN A 282 8.85 23.01 20.45
C GLN A 282 7.48 22.33 20.36
N SER A 283 7.34 21.45 19.36
CA SER A 283 6.24 20.50 19.25
C SER A 283 6.19 19.62 20.50
N VAL A 284 5.00 19.48 21.08
CA VAL A 284 4.73 18.66 22.28
C VAL A 284 4.80 17.15 21.99
N TYR A 285 5.12 16.76 20.75
CA TYR A 285 5.14 15.35 20.32
C TYR A 285 6.52 14.68 20.31
N ASP A 286 7.60 15.39 20.68
CA ASP A 286 8.89 14.72 20.89
C ASP A 286 8.95 14.05 22.27
N THR A 287 8.31 12.88 22.36
CA THR A 287 8.67 11.88 23.36
C THR A 287 9.10 10.61 22.63
N SER A 288 10.40 10.34 22.68
CA SER A 288 11.04 9.10 22.26
C SER A 288 10.46 7.90 23.00
N HIS A 289 10.02 6.86 22.27
CA HIS A 289 10.20 5.43 22.56
C HIS A 289 9.19 4.58 21.77
N TYR A 290 9.63 3.91 20.70
CA TYR A 290 9.58 2.45 20.49
C TYR A 290 9.94 2.13 19.03
N GLN A 291 11.20 1.78 18.80
CA GLN A 291 11.58 0.95 17.66
C GLN A 291 11.24 -0.49 18.03
N SER A 292 10.18 -1.03 17.43
CA SER A 292 9.93 -2.47 17.41
C SER A 292 10.25 -2.98 16.03
N ASN A 293 11.40 -3.65 15.91
CA ASN A 293 11.71 -4.56 14.82
C ASN A 293 10.56 -5.58 14.68
N ILE A 294 9.91 -5.60 13.51
CA ILE A 294 9.13 -6.76 13.07
C ILE A 294 9.79 -7.27 11.78
N HIS A 295 10.84 -8.05 11.99
CA HIS A 295 11.30 -9.07 11.05
C HIS A 295 11.13 -10.42 11.75
N SER A 296 10.77 -11.44 10.97
CA SER A 296 10.72 -12.88 11.30
C SER A 296 9.47 -13.44 12.00
N SER A 297 8.62 -14.14 11.23
CA SER A 297 8.29 -15.56 11.45
C SER A 297 7.20 -16.04 10.47
N LEU A 298 7.59 -16.62 9.34
CA LEU A 298 6.75 -17.54 8.54
C LEU A 298 7.66 -18.38 7.63
N GLN A 299 8.54 -19.15 8.27
CA GLN A 299 9.20 -20.32 7.69
C GLN A 299 8.86 -21.52 8.58
N GLN A 300 8.68 -22.69 7.94
CA GLN A 300 8.08 -23.94 8.43
C GLN A 300 6.55 -23.96 8.21
N SER A 301 6.02 -24.59 7.15
CA SER A 301 6.15 -26.02 6.88
C SER A 301 5.63 -26.34 5.48
N ARG A 302 6.43 -27.03 4.64
CA ARG A 302 5.99 -28.00 3.61
C ARG A 302 7.21 -28.57 2.89
N LEU A 303 7.66 -29.74 3.35
CA LEU A 303 8.52 -30.63 2.58
C LEU A 303 7.69 -31.18 1.41
N GLY A 304 7.88 -30.60 0.22
CA GLY A 304 7.43 -31.14 -1.06
C GLY A 304 8.49 -32.07 -1.68
N PRO A 305 8.10 -32.92 -2.65
CA PRO A 305 8.90 -34.06 -3.08
C PRO A 305 10.21 -33.61 -3.75
N THR A 306 11.34 -34.11 -3.23
CA THR A 306 12.68 -33.86 -3.77
C THR A 306 12.81 -34.34 -5.21
N SER A 307 13.46 -33.55 -6.07
CA SER A 307 13.65 -33.79 -7.52
C SER A 307 14.31 -35.14 -7.88
N LYS A 308 14.90 -35.84 -6.91
CA LYS A 308 15.41 -37.22 -7.07
C LYS A 308 14.35 -38.21 -7.57
N ASN A 309 13.06 -37.95 -7.33
CA ASN A 309 11.98 -38.86 -7.77
C ASN A 309 11.69 -38.79 -9.28
N TYR A 310 12.01 -37.67 -9.95
CA TYR A 310 11.77 -37.52 -11.38
C TYR A 310 12.87 -38.19 -12.21
N GLU A 311 14.13 -37.96 -11.86
CA GLU A 311 15.28 -38.65 -12.46
C GLU A 311 15.16 -40.17 -12.32
N THR A 312 14.79 -40.65 -11.13
CA THR A 312 14.61 -42.10 -10.90
C THR A 312 13.50 -42.70 -11.77
N ARG A 313 12.42 -41.96 -12.04
CA ARG A 313 11.32 -42.41 -12.94
C ARG A 313 11.70 -42.38 -14.41
N LEU A 314 12.44 -41.38 -14.85
CA LEU A 314 12.93 -41.28 -16.24
C LEU A 314 13.95 -42.37 -16.54
N GLN A 315 14.81 -42.68 -15.58
CA GLN A 315 15.79 -43.76 -15.68
C GLN A 315 15.11 -45.14 -15.68
N GLN A 316 14.11 -45.36 -14.84
CA GLN A 316 13.30 -46.58 -14.84
C GLN A 316 12.49 -46.77 -16.13
N ASN A 317 11.96 -45.70 -16.73
CA ASN A 317 11.27 -45.78 -18.02
C ASN A 317 12.23 -46.07 -19.18
N ASN A 318 13.43 -45.49 -19.16
CA ASN A 318 14.48 -45.79 -20.14
C ASN A 318 15.01 -47.21 -20.02
N GLU A 319 15.13 -47.76 -18.81
CA GLU A 319 15.50 -49.17 -18.60
C GLU A 319 14.41 -50.13 -19.07
N LYS A 320 13.13 -49.81 -18.85
CA LYS A 320 12.02 -50.60 -19.39
C LYS A 320 11.97 -50.58 -20.91
N LEU A 321 12.21 -49.43 -21.55
CA LEU A 321 12.29 -49.34 -23.00
C LEU A 321 13.45 -50.18 -23.56
N LYS A 322 14.60 -50.20 -22.87
CA LYS A 322 15.73 -51.09 -23.25
C LYS A 322 15.41 -52.57 -23.10
N GLN A 323 14.52 -52.98 -22.20
CA GLN A 323 14.08 -54.37 -22.07
C GLN A 323 13.05 -54.79 -23.13
N PHE A 324 12.35 -53.85 -23.75
CA PHE A 324 11.36 -54.13 -24.79
C PHE A 324 11.95 -54.07 -26.21
N TYR A 325 13.06 -53.36 -26.40
CA TYR A 325 13.67 -53.10 -27.72
C TYR A 325 15.15 -53.49 -27.80
N GLY A 326 15.68 -54.20 -26.80
CA GLY A 326 17.07 -54.64 -26.71
C GLY A 326 17.23 -56.14 -26.83
#